data_AF-A0A932IWA5-F1
#
_entry.id   AF-A0A932IWA5-F1
#
_cell.length_a   1.000
_cell.length_b   1.000
_cell.length_c   1.000
_cell.angle_alpha   90.00
_cell.angle_beta   90.00
_cell.angle_gamma   90.00
#
_symmetry.space_group_name_H-M   'P 1'
#
loop_
_entity.id
_entity.type
_entity.pdbx_description
1 polymer ?
#
loop_
_entity_poly.entity_id
_entity_poly.type
_entity_poly.pdbx_seq_one_letter_code
_entity_poly.pdbx_strand_id
1 'polypeptide(L)'
;MARRPDTPSSSYWRTVLGVCAAVAVVVVGACTGHVKVDTKAEAATDVDCAVVKCIALTFDDGPSPYTDRLLQILKDNDAKATFFQIGNKVAANPDGAKRVVEAGMELGQHTWEHPNMTTIPPEDIPAQFSKASDAIEAATGQRPKLVRTAGGLINDDVLAEAGRQGLADINWDVIPFDWANDANTAATRYMLMTQIKPNSVVLFHDTYSSTVDLVYQFIPVLRANGYHLVTVTQMLGTRAPGTSYGSRDNGPPVNALTDIPADQIPSLPNTPSPAPMPNFPITDIPDANSGGPNNGA
;
A
#
# COMPACT_ATOMS: atom_id res chain seq x y z
N MET A 1 42.55 71.98 -44.04
CA MET A 1 41.68 72.74 -43.13
C MET A 1 41.05 71.77 -42.12
N ALA A 2 41.41 71.95 -40.84
CA ALA A 2 40.81 71.49 -39.58
C ALA A 2 40.26 70.04 -39.48
N ARG A 3 41.05 69.15 -38.86
CA ARG A 3 40.51 68.02 -38.07
C ARG A 3 39.87 68.60 -36.80
N ARG A 4 38.59 68.28 -36.54
CA ARG A 4 37.96 68.54 -35.23
C ARG A 4 38.51 67.56 -34.19
N PRO A 5 38.77 68.00 -32.95
CA PRO A 5 39.19 67.13 -31.87
C PRO A 5 38.01 66.33 -31.32
N ASP A 6 38.21 65.02 -31.17
CA ASP A 6 37.30 64.13 -30.47
C ASP A 6 37.29 64.48 -28.98
N THR A 7 36.17 65.01 -28.48
CA THR A 7 35.97 65.23 -27.04
C THR A 7 35.66 63.90 -26.35
N PRO A 8 36.30 63.55 -25.21
CA PRO A 8 36.13 62.24 -24.55
C PRO A 8 34.75 61.96 -23.92
N SER A 9 33.77 62.85 -24.06
CA SER A 9 32.50 62.72 -23.34
C SER A 9 31.47 61.81 -24.02
N SER A 10 31.55 61.53 -25.33
CA SER A 10 30.50 60.76 -26.02
C SER A 10 30.61 59.24 -25.81
N SER A 11 31.80 58.74 -25.46
CA SER A 11 32.05 57.32 -25.21
C SER A 11 31.62 56.89 -23.81
N TYR A 12 31.66 57.80 -22.82
CA TYR A 12 31.36 57.45 -21.43
C TYR A 12 29.85 57.26 -21.21
N TRP A 13 29.02 58.09 -21.83
CA TRP A 13 27.56 57.97 -21.74
C TRP A 13 26.99 56.76 -22.50
N ARG A 14 27.66 56.33 -23.59
CA ARG A 14 27.26 55.14 -24.35
C ARG A 14 27.50 53.84 -23.58
N THR A 15 28.55 53.78 -22.76
CA THR A 15 28.84 52.61 -21.92
C THR A 15 27.96 52.58 -20.66
N VAL A 16 27.64 53.74 -20.05
CA VAL A 16 26.78 53.80 -18.86
C VAL A 16 25.31 53.48 -19.18
N LEU A 17 24.78 53.93 -20.32
CA LEU A 17 23.41 53.57 -20.74
C LEU A 17 23.28 52.09 -21.17
N GLY A 18 24.33 51.50 -21.75
CA GLY A 18 24.34 50.08 -22.13
C GLY A 18 24.35 49.14 -20.92
N VAL A 19 25.03 49.50 -19.84
CA VAL A 19 25.08 48.70 -18.60
C VAL A 19 23.75 48.80 -17.81
N CYS A 20 23.08 49.96 -17.80
CA CYS A 20 21.77 50.08 -17.13
C CYS A 20 20.64 49.31 -17.84
N ALA A 21 20.64 49.23 -19.17
CA ALA A 21 19.65 48.45 -19.91
C ALA A 21 19.83 46.93 -19.74
N ALA A 22 21.08 46.44 -19.64
CA ALA A 22 21.37 45.03 -19.39
C ALA A 22 20.99 44.58 -17.97
N VAL A 23 21.14 45.45 -16.96
CA VAL A 23 20.69 45.16 -15.59
C VAL A 23 19.16 45.16 -15.49
N ALA A 24 18.45 46.02 -16.24
CA ALA A 24 16.99 46.02 -16.24
C ALA A 24 16.38 44.74 -16.85
N VAL A 25 16.98 44.15 -17.88
CA VAL A 25 16.50 42.89 -18.48
C VAL A 25 16.79 41.68 -17.58
N VAL A 26 17.91 41.68 -16.85
CA VAL A 26 18.22 40.62 -15.87
C VAL A 26 17.33 40.72 -14.62
N VAL A 27 16.93 41.92 -14.20
CA VAL A 27 16.05 42.11 -13.03
C VAL A 27 14.57 41.86 -13.36
N VAL A 28 14.11 42.11 -14.59
CA VAL A 28 12.72 41.77 -14.99
C VAL A 28 12.56 40.26 -15.29
N GLY A 29 13.63 39.57 -15.69
CA GLY A 29 13.67 38.11 -15.80
C GLY A 29 13.74 37.37 -14.45
N ALA A 30 13.99 38.07 -13.35
CA ALA A 30 13.99 37.52 -11.99
C ALA A 30 12.64 37.67 -11.26
N CYS A 31 11.61 38.21 -11.94
CA CYS A 31 10.25 38.34 -11.41
C CYS A 31 9.20 37.58 -12.22
N THR A 32 9.60 36.71 -13.16
CA THR A 32 8.69 35.67 -13.66
C THR A 32 8.41 34.73 -12.50
N GLY A 33 7.25 34.92 -11.88
CA GLY A 33 6.76 34.12 -10.78
C GLY A 33 7.04 32.66 -11.05
N HIS A 34 7.61 32.00 -10.04
CA HIS A 34 7.41 30.58 -9.88
C HIS A 34 5.90 30.40 -9.76
N VAL A 35 5.24 30.21 -10.90
CA VAL A 35 3.99 29.47 -10.93
C VAL A 35 4.39 28.13 -10.34
N LYS A 36 4.13 27.97 -9.04
CA LYS A 36 3.99 26.65 -8.46
C LYS A 36 2.93 26.00 -9.32
N VAL A 37 3.39 25.15 -10.23
CA VAL A 37 2.52 24.16 -10.82
C VAL A 37 2.12 23.33 -9.61
N ASP A 38 0.94 23.63 -9.06
CA ASP A 38 0.29 22.76 -8.11
C ASP A 38 0.00 21.46 -8.87
N THR A 39 1.02 20.60 -8.96
CA THR A 39 0.83 19.19 -9.22
C THR A 39 -0.01 18.69 -8.07
N LYS A 40 -1.32 18.67 -8.31
CA LYS A 40 -2.32 17.97 -7.51
C LYS A 40 -2.02 16.46 -7.62
N ALA A 41 -0.95 16.05 -6.97
CA ALA A 41 -0.46 14.70 -6.82
C ALA A 41 0.36 14.61 -5.52
N GLU A 42 -0.15 15.20 -4.43
CA GLU A 42 0.43 14.99 -3.10
C GLU A 42 -0.60 15.40 -2.04
N ALA A 43 -1.31 14.39 -1.54
CA ALA A 43 -1.91 14.41 -0.21
C ALA A 43 -1.95 12.96 0.30
N ALA A 44 -0.78 12.29 0.26
CA ALA A 44 -0.42 11.48 1.40
C ALA A 44 -0.11 12.51 2.49
N THR A 45 -0.98 12.62 3.49
CA THR A 45 -0.60 13.30 4.73
C THR A 45 0.69 12.65 5.19
N ASP A 46 1.77 13.43 5.29
CA ASP A 46 3.09 12.97 5.71
C ASP A 46 3.01 12.60 7.20
N VAL A 47 2.47 11.41 7.46
CA VAL A 47 2.34 10.86 8.81
C VAL A 47 3.73 10.35 9.20
N ASP A 48 4.43 11.11 10.03
CA ASP A 48 5.72 10.69 10.59
C ASP A 48 5.50 9.64 11.69
N CYS A 49 5.62 8.37 11.30
CA CYS A 49 5.49 7.21 12.20
C CYS A 49 6.61 7.09 13.25
N ALA A 50 7.64 7.95 13.22
CA ALA A 50 8.59 8.10 14.32
C ALA A 50 8.06 8.99 15.45
N VAL A 51 7.06 9.84 15.15
CA VAL A 51 6.46 10.80 16.09
C VAL A 51 5.09 10.35 16.55
N VAL A 52 4.28 9.77 15.66
CA VAL A 52 2.93 9.29 15.97
C VAL A 52 2.84 7.78 15.90
N LYS A 53 1.83 7.19 16.57
CA LYS A 53 1.58 5.76 16.49
C LYS A 53 0.98 5.44 15.13
N CYS A 54 1.70 4.70 14.30
CA CYS A 54 1.17 4.17 13.05
C CYS A 54 0.75 2.71 13.19
N ILE A 55 -0.12 2.28 12.29
CA ILE A 55 -0.47 0.88 12.08
C ILE A 55 -0.77 0.66 10.60
N ALA A 56 -0.26 -0.44 10.04
CA ALA A 56 -0.58 -0.84 8.68
C ALA A 56 -1.56 -2.02 8.72
N LEU A 57 -2.80 -1.77 8.31
CA LEU A 57 -3.76 -2.84 8.05
C LEU A 57 -3.50 -3.37 6.64
N THR A 58 -3.34 -4.69 6.52
CA THR A 58 -3.04 -5.33 5.24
C THR A 58 -4.06 -6.41 4.90
N PHE A 59 -4.42 -6.52 3.63
CA PHE A 59 -5.50 -7.40 3.17
C PHE A 59 -5.03 -8.28 2.01
N ASP A 60 -5.04 -9.58 2.23
CA ASP A 60 -4.62 -10.58 1.25
C ASP A 60 -5.82 -11.09 0.42
N ASP A 61 -5.51 -11.80 -0.67
CA ASP A 61 -6.41 -12.60 -1.52
C ASP A 61 -7.39 -11.87 -2.45
N GLY A 62 -7.48 -10.55 -2.39
CA GLY A 62 -8.33 -9.76 -3.28
C GLY A 62 -7.87 -9.74 -4.75
N PRO A 63 -8.56 -8.99 -5.63
CA PRO A 63 -9.83 -8.31 -5.36
C PRO A 63 -10.97 -9.30 -5.09
N SER A 64 -11.90 -8.95 -4.22
CA SER A 64 -13.02 -9.77 -3.77
C SER A 64 -14.36 -9.03 -3.94
N PRO A 65 -15.51 -9.69 -3.70
CA PRO A 65 -16.82 -9.03 -3.67
C PRO A 65 -16.94 -7.96 -2.57
N TYR A 66 -16.11 -8.06 -1.53
CA TYR A 66 -16.16 -7.17 -0.36
C TYR A 66 -15.14 -6.02 -0.43
N THR A 67 -14.19 -6.06 -1.37
CA THR A 67 -13.16 -5.03 -1.55
C THR A 67 -13.78 -3.62 -1.60
N ASP A 68 -14.83 -3.41 -2.41
CA ASP A 68 -15.43 -2.08 -2.58
C ASP A 68 -16.06 -1.54 -1.28
N ARG A 69 -16.66 -2.44 -0.48
CA ARG A 69 -17.20 -2.08 0.83
C ARG A 69 -16.07 -1.70 1.80
N LEU A 70 -14.98 -2.48 1.80
CA LEU A 70 -13.81 -2.18 2.63
C LEU A 70 -13.16 -0.85 2.22
N LEU A 71 -13.02 -0.57 0.93
CA LEU A 71 -12.49 0.70 0.42
C LEU A 71 -13.34 1.89 0.89
N GLN A 72 -14.68 1.74 0.87
CA GLN A 72 -15.58 2.76 1.38
C GLN A 72 -15.39 2.99 2.89
N ILE A 73 -15.28 1.92 3.68
CA ILE A 73 -15.01 1.99 5.13
C ILE A 73 -13.68 2.72 5.40
N LEU A 74 -12.61 2.36 4.68
CA LEU A 74 -11.30 3.00 4.84
C LEU A 74 -11.36 4.49 4.47
N LYS A 75 -12.02 4.81 3.36
CA LYS A 75 -12.21 6.19 2.91
C LYS A 75 -12.98 7.04 3.91
N ASP A 76 -14.10 6.52 4.43
CA ASP A 76 -14.95 7.23 5.40
C ASP A 76 -14.23 7.49 6.74
N ASN A 77 -13.16 6.74 7.01
CA ASN A 77 -12.33 6.89 8.19
C ASN A 77 -10.99 7.57 7.93
N ASP A 78 -10.76 8.15 6.74
CA ASP A 78 -9.47 8.73 6.32
C ASP A 78 -8.28 7.78 6.62
N ALA A 79 -8.49 6.50 6.35
CA ALA A 79 -7.54 5.42 6.61
C ALA A 79 -6.89 4.96 5.30
N LYS A 80 -5.60 4.63 5.38
CA LYS A 80 -4.88 3.93 4.32
C LYS A 80 -4.61 2.49 4.72
N ALA A 81 -4.45 1.62 3.72
CA ALA A 81 -4.15 0.21 3.88
C ALA A 81 -3.31 -0.29 2.70
N THR A 82 -2.72 -1.47 2.86
CA THR A 82 -2.00 -2.18 1.79
C THR A 82 -2.75 -3.46 1.42
N PHE A 83 -3.06 -3.64 0.15
CA PHE A 83 -3.69 -4.86 -0.36
C PHE A 83 -2.65 -5.72 -1.06
N PHE A 84 -2.61 -7.02 -0.78
CA PHE A 84 -1.82 -8.00 -1.52
C PHE A 84 -2.76 -8.87 -2.34
N GLN A 85 -2.82 -8.61 -3.65
CA GLN A 85 -3.82 -9.24 -4.52
C GLN A 85 -3.21 -10.38 -5.34
N ILE A 86 -3.99 -11.44 -5.53
CA ILE A 86 -3.59 -12.61 -6.34
C ILE A 86 -3.70 -12.23 -7.81
N GLY A 87 -2.63 -12.49 -8.57
CA GLY A 87 -2.50 -12.06 -9.96
C GLY A 87 -3.62 -12.58 -10.88
N ASN A 88 -4.02 -13.84 -10.76
CA ASN A 88 -5.10 -14.40 -11.60
C ASN A 88 -6.47 -13.77 -11.30
N LYS A 89 -6.75 -13.37 -10.05
CA LYS A 89 -7.94 -12.63 -9.65
C LYS A 89 -7.90 -11.20 -10.18
N VAL A 90 -6.74 -10.55 -10.15
CA VAL A 90 -6.54 -9.24 -10.79
C VAL A 90 -6.80 -9.33 -12.29
N ALA A 91 -6.28 -10.35 -12.97
CA ALA A 91 -6.53 -10.54 -14.41
C ALA A 91 -8.00 -10.77 -14.74
N ALA A 92 -8.75 -11.43 -13.85
CA ALA A 92 -10.19 -11.65 -14.02
C ALA A 92 -11.06 -10.44 -13.64
N ASN A 93 -10.59 -9.61 -12.70
CA ASN A 93 -11.26 -8.39 -12.25
C ASN A 93 -10.28 -7.20 -12.18
N PRO A 94 -9.79 -6.71 -13.33
CA PRO A 94 -8.81 -5.61 -13.36
C PRO A 94 -9.38 -4.32 -12.79
N ASP A 95 -10.69 -4.08 -12.97
CA ASP A 95 -11.37 -2.91 -12.42
C ASP A 95 -11.36 -2.91 -10.88
N GLY A 96 -11.39 -4.09 -10.24
CA GLY A 96 -11.28 -4.21 -8.78
C GLY A 96 -9.93 -3.72 -8.27
N ALA A 97 -8.83 -4.17 -8.88
CA ALA A 97 -7.47 -3.72 -8.54
C ALA A 97 -7.30 -2.21 -8.81
N LYS A 98 -7.87 -1.72 -9.93
CA LYS A 98 -7.85 -0.30 -10.26
C LYS A 98 -8.55 0.55 -9.19
N ARG A 99 -9.71 0.12 -8.68
CA ARG A 99 -10.42 0.84 -7.61
C ARG A 99 -9.64 0.91 -6.30
N VAL A 100 -8.88 -0.14 -5.95
CA VAL A 100 -7.99 -0.12 -4.78
C VAL A 100 -6.97 1.02 -4.90
N VAL A 101 -6.30 1.12 -6.05
CA VAL A 101 -5.31 2.16 -6.32
C VAL A 101 -5.94 3.55 -6.42
N GLU A 102 -7.08 3.69 -7.09
CA GLU A 102 -7.82 4.96 -7.21
C GLU A 102 -8.35 5.47 -5.86
N ALA A 103 -8.65 4.57 -4.91
CA ALA A 103 -8.97 4.92 -3.52
C ALA A 103 -7.74 5.39 -2.73
N GLY A 104 -6.55 5.36 -3.35
CA GLY A 104 -5.28 5.77 -2.77
C GLY A 104 -4.76 4.80 -1.72
N MET A 105 -5.08 3.51 -1.85
CA MET A 105 -4.48 2.42 -1.09
C MET A 105 -3.20 1.94 -1.78
N GLU A 106 -2.32 1.27 -1.04
CA GLU A 106 -1.15 0.63 -1.62
C GLU A 106 -1.52 -0.77 -2.16
N LEU A 107 -0.95 -1.15 -3.30
CA LEU A 107 -1.17 -2.47 -3.90
C LEU A 107 0.17 -3.21 -4.07
N GLY A 108 0.29 -4.33 -3.36
CA GLY A 108 1.32 -5.35 -3.54
C GLY A 108 0.76 -6.59 -4.26
N GLN A 109 1.64 -7.52 -4.63
CA GLN A 109 1.26 -8.76 -5.30
C GLN A 109 1.30 -9.96 -4.35
N HIS A 110 0.37 -10.90 -4.54
CA HIS A 110 0.24 -12.11 -3.72
C HIS A 110 0.47 -13.38 -4.53
N THR A 111 1.46 -13.35 -5.43
CA THR A 111 1.73 -14.36 -6.46
C THR A 111 0.61 -14.50 -7.48
N TRP A 112 0.82 -15.30 -8.52
CA TRP A 112 -0.15 -15.48 -9.60
C TRP A 112 -1.31 -16.39 -9.19
N GLU A 113 -0.98 -17.48 -8.48
CA GLU A 113 -1.88 -18.59 -8.14
C GLU A 113 -1.80 -18.99 -6.65
N HIS A 114 -1.22 -18.16 -5.81
CA HIS A 114 -1.17 -18.43 -4.37
C HIS A 114 -0.59 -19.83 -3.98
N PRO A 115 0.44 -20.38 -4.67
CA PRO A 115 0.98 -21.68 -4.29
C PRO A 115 1.87 -21.58 -3.05
N ASN A 116 2.21 -22.73 -2.47
CA ASN A 116 3.34 -22.81 -1.55
C ASN A 116 4.66 -22.57 -2.31
N MET A 117 5.12 -21.32 -2.31
CA MET A 117 6.34 -20.91 -3.01
C MET A 117 7.59 -21.68 -2.59
N THR A 118 7.61 -22.29 -1.39
CA THR A 118 8.76 -23.04 -0.88
C THR A 118 8.82 -24.49 -1.35
N THR A 119 7.76 -24.99 -2.00
CA THR A 119 7.65 -26.39 -2.45
C THR A 119 7.35 -26.54 -3.93
N ILE A 120 7.00 -25.46 -4.64
CA ILE A 120 6.88 -25.52 -6.10
C ILE A 120 8.23 -25.76 -6.77
N PRO A 121 8.26 -26.31 -8.00
CA PRO A 121 9.47 -26.41 -8.80
C PRO A 121 10.16 -25.04 -8.94
N PRO A 122 11.49 -24.93 -8.76
CA PRO A 122 12.21 -23.66 -8.85
C PRO A 122 11.98 -22.89 -10.16
N GLU A 123 11.76 -23.60 -11.26
CA GLU A 123 11.45 -23.04 -12.58
C GLU A 123 10.10 -22.30 -12.65
N ASP A 124 9.17 -22.60 -11.74
CA ASP A 124 7.84 -21.98 -11.70
C ASP A 124 7.79 -20.70 -10.85
N ILE A 125 8.76 -20.52 -9.93
CA ILE A 125 8.86 -19.34 -9.05
C ILE A 125 8.84 -18.01 -9.83
N PRO A 126 9.65 -17.82 -10.91
CA PRO A 126 9.68 -16.55 -11.61
C PRO A 126 8.33 -16.18 -12.25
N ALA A 127 7.60 -17.18 -12.75
CA ALA A 127 6.30 -16.98 -13.40
C ALA A 127 5.23 -16.54 -12.40
N GLN A 128 5.28 -17.03 -11.16
CA GLN A 128 4.35 -16.62 -10.10
C GLN A 128 4.45 -15.12 -9.78
N PHE A 129 5.66 -14.56 -9.78
CA PHE A 129 5.86 -13.13 -9.52
C PHE A 129 5.66 -12.24 -10.75
N SER A 130 6.19 -12.65 -11.90
CA SER A 130 6.14 -11.83 -13.11
C SER A 130 4.72 -11.68 -13.63
N LYS A 131 3.95 -12.78 -13.76
CA LYS A 131 2.56 -12.73 -14.22
C LYS A 131 1.67 -11.88 -13.30
N ALA A 132 1.85 -12.01 -11.99
CA ALA A 132 1.08 -11.22 -11.02
C ALA A 132 1.41 -9.72 -11.12
N SER A 133 2.70 -9.38 -11.21
CA SER A 133 3.15 -8.00 -11.37
C SER A 133 2.66 -7.39 -12.69
N ASP A 134 2.69 -8.17 -13.77
CA ASP A 134 2.22 -7.74 -15.10
C ASP A 134 0.71 -7.52 -15.12
N ALA A 135 -0.07 -8.39 -14.48
CA ALA A 135 -1.52 -8.21 -14.38
C ALA A 135 -1.89 -6.97 -13.56
N ILE A 136 -1.20 -6.71 -12.45
CA ILE A 136 -1.39 -5.51 -11.63
C ILE A 136 -1.00 -4.25 -12.41
N GLU A 137 0.14 -4.26 -13.10
CA GLU A 137 0.58 -3.12 -13.92
C GLU A 137 -0.39 -2.85 -15.07
N ALA A 138 -0.87 -3.89 -15.75
CA ALA A 138 -1.86 -3.76 -16.81
C ALA A 138 -3.21 -3.19 -16.31
N ALA A 139 -3.65 -3.60 -15.12
CA ALA A 139 -4.91 -3.14 -14.53
C ALA A 139 -4.84 -1.70 -13.99
N THR A 140 -3.70 -1.31 -13.43
CA THR A 140 -3.59 -0.09 -12.61
C THR A 140 -2.64 0.96 -13.15
N GLY A 141 -1.78 0.61 -14.11
CA GLY A 141 -0.65 1.42 -14.56
C GLY A 141 0.50 1.50 -13.54
N GLN A 142 0.44 0.74 -12.45
CA GLN A 142 1.45 0.73 -11.39
C GLN A 142 2.02 -0.67 -11.21
N ARG A 143 3.35 -0.81 -11.34
CA ARG A 143 4.02 -2.08 -11.06
C ARG A 143 4.27 -2.23 -9.56
N PRO A 144 3.82 -3.33 -8.92
CA PRO A 144 3.96 -3.51 -7.48
C PRO A 144 5.44 -3.61 -7.08
N LYS A 145 5.76 -3.13 -5.88
CA LYS A 145 7.10 -3.21 -5.25
C LYS A 145 7.14 -4.14 -4.05
N LEU A 146 5.97 -4.54 -3.56
CA LEU A 146 5.82 -5.42 -2.42
C LEU A 146 5.25 -6.75 -2.88
N VAL A 147 5.73 -7.82 -2.27
CA VAL A 147 5.17 -9.16 -2.38
C VAL A 147 4.86 -9.66 -0.97
N ARG A 148 3.83 -10.49 -0.87
CA ARG A 148 3.63 -11.42 0.25
C ARG A 148 3.35 -12.77 -0.38
N THR A 149 3.97 -13.84 0.06
CA THR A 149 3.67 -15.18 -0.47
C THR A 149 2.58 -15.87 0.35
N ALA A 150 1.95 -16.89 -0.22
CA ALA A 150 0.89 -17.64 0.46
C ALA A 150 1.35 -18.15 1.84
N GLY A 151 0.61 -17.80 2.90
CA GLY A 151 0.95 -18.16 4.28
C GLY A 151 2.30 -17.60 4.77
N GLY A 152 2.85 -16.59 4.09
CA GLY A 152 4.17 -16.01 4.33
C GLY A 152 5.33 -16.98 4.06
N LEU A 153 5.09 -18.05 3.29
CA LEU A 153 6.06 -19.10 3.02
C LEU A 153 7.12 -18.61 2.02
N ILE A 154 8.31 -18.30 2.54
CA ILE A 154 9.46 -17.84 1.75
C ILE A 154 10.74 -18.57 2.17
N ASN A 155 11.61 -18.87 1.22
CA ASN A 155 12.96 -19.40 1.43
C ASN A 155 13.97 -18.53 0.65
N ASP A 156 15.27 -18.83 0.77
CA ASP A 156 16.33 -18.02 0.15
C ASP A 156 16.19 -17.92 -1.37
N ASP A 157 15.78 -19.00 -2.05
CA ASP A 157 15.61 -19.00 -3.51
C ASP A 157 14.43 -18.13 -3.95
N VAL A 158 13.30 -18.22 -3.25
CA VAL A 158 12.11 -17.39 -3.48
C VAL A 158 12.41 -15.92 -3.21
N LEU A 159 13.12 -15.62 -2.10
CA LEU A 159 13.50 -14.25 -1.75
C LEU A 159 14.50 -13.66 -2.75
N ALA A 160 15.45 -14.46 -3.22
CA ALA A 160 16.39 -14.05 -4.27
C ALA A 160 15.67 -13.75 -5.59
N GLU A 161 14.67 -14.55 -5.97
CA GLU A 161 13.85 -14.28 -7.15
C GLU A 161 13.01 -13.01 -6.98
N ALA A 162 12.40 -12.79 -5.81
CA ALA A 162 11.70 -11.54 -5.50
C ALA A 162 12.64 -10.33 -5.67
N GLY A 163 13.89 -10.44 -5.18
CA GLY A 163 14.92 -9.43 -5.37
C GLY A 163 15.27 -9.15 -6.83
N ARG A 164 15.43 -10.19 -7.65
CA ARG A 164 15.66 -10.06 -9.10
C ARG A 164 14.53 -9.32 -9.81
N GLN A 165 13.30 -9.47 -9.34
CA GLN A 165 12.12 -8.81 -9.91
C GLN A 165 11.80 -7.45 -9.25
N GLY A 166 12.65 -6.95 -8.34
CA GLY A 166 12.47 -5.65 -7.72
C GLY A 166 11.40 -5.61 -6.61
N LEU A 167 11.10 -6.76 -6.02
CA LEU A 167 10.08 -6.93 -4.97
C LEU A 167 10.72 -7.09 -3.59
N ALA A 168 10.11 -6.49 -2.58
CA ALA A 168 10.41 -6.75 -1.18
C ALA A 168 9.28 -7.56 -0.54
N ASP A 169 9.63 -8.58 0.23
CA ASP A 169 8.68 -9.42 0.96
C ASP A 169 8.21 -8.72 2.24
N ILE A 170 6.90 -8.75 2.47
CA ILE A 170 6.25 -8.19 3.66
C ILE A 170 5.38 -9.28 4.27
N ASN A 171 5.76 -9.81 5.42
CA ASN A 171 4.88 -10.60 6.28
C ASN A 171 4.15 -9.68 7.27
N TRP A 172 4.05 -10.05 8.54
CA TRP A 172 3.24 -9.32 9.51
C TRP A 172 3.83 -9.41 10.92
N ASP A 173 3.31 -8.59 11.84
CA ASP A 173 3.58 -8.70 13.28
C ASP A 173 2.38 -9.29 14.02
N VAL A 174 1.18 -9.12 13.47
CA VAL A 174 -0.10 -9.47 14.10
C VAL A 174 -0.94 -10.34 13.17
N ILE A 175 -1.31 -11.51 13.67
CA ILE A 175 -2.22 -12.47 13.05
C ILE A 175 -3.48 -12.57 13.89
N PRO A 176 -4.62 -12.10 13.37
CA PRO A 176 -5.88 -12.20 14.06
C PRO A 176 -6.67 -13.47 13.69
N PHE A 177 -6.15 -14.28 12.76
CA PHE A 177 -6.74 -15.54 12.30
C PHE A 177 -8.17 -15.35 11.77
N ASP A 178 -8.42 -14.26 11.06
CA ASP A 178 -9.76 -13.90 10.57
C ASP A 178 -10.35 -14.99 9.66
N TRP A 179 -9.54 -15.60 8.80
CA TRP A 179 -9.92 -16.73 7.96
C TRP A 179 -10.35 -17.99 8.74
N ALA A 180 -9.78 -18.22 9.93
CA ALA A 180 -10.11 -19.38 10.77
C ALA A 180 -11.26 -19.08 11.75
N ASN A 181 -11.51 -17.78 12.00
CA ASN A 181 -12.47 -17.27 12.95
C ASN A 181 -13.66 -16.57 12.23
N ASP A 182 -13.95 -16.89 10.98
CA ASP A 182 -15.00 -16.25 10.18
C ASP A 182 -16.37 -16.27 10.89
N ALA A 183 -16.68 -17.39 11.58
CA ALA A 183 -17.89 -17.54 12.39
C ALA A 183 -17.78 -16.98 13.82
N ASN A 184 -16.61 -16.48 14.24
CA ASN A 184 -16.33 -15.99 15.59
C ASN A 184 -15.40 -14.77 15.58
N THR A 185 -15.90 -13.64 15.09
CA THR A 185 -15.16 -12.38 15.04
C THR A 185 -14.68 -11.87 16.40
N ALA A 186 -15.26 -12.35 17.51
CA ALA A 186 -14.77 -12.03 18.86
C ALA A 186 -13.38 -12.62 19.13
N ALA A 187 -13.06 -13.79 18.58
CA ALA A 187 -11.70 -14.36 18.65
C ALA A 187 -10.70 -13.51 17.85
N THR A 188 -11.08 -13.09 16.64
CA THR A 188 -10.29 -12.16 15.81
C THR A 188 -10.06 -10.84 16.54
N ARG A 189 -11.12 -10.24 17.12
CA ARG A 189 -11.05 -9.02 17.93
C ARG A 189 -10.12 -9.18 19.14
N TYR A 190 -10.20 -10.30 19.85
CA TYR A 190 -9.33 -10.58 20.99
C TYR A 190 -7.85 -10.55 20.59
N MET A 191 -7.49 -11.14 19.44
CA MET A 191 -6.12 -11.08 18.94
C MET A 191 -5.69 -9.65 18.63
N LEU A 192 -6.54 -8.84 18.00
CA LEU A 192 -6.23 -7.43 17.74
C LEU A 192 -5.98 -6.64 19.04
N MET A 193 -6.86 -6.80 20.03
CA MET A 193 -6.74 -6.12 21.34
C MET A 193 -5.45 -6.48 22.09
N THR A 194 -5.01 -7.73 21.95
CA THR A 194 -3.90 -8.26 22.73
C THR A 194 -2.53 -8.13 22.04
N GLN A 195 -2.48 -8.08 20.71
CA GLN A 195 -1.23 -8.14 19.94
C GLN A 195 -0.79 -6.81 19.30
N ILE A 196 -1.72 -5.88 19.05
CA ILE A 196 -1.38 -4.62 18.37
C ILE A 196 -0.49 -3.74 19.26
N LYS A 197 0.58 -3.24 18.67
CA LYS A 197 1.51 -2.23 19.22
C LYS A 197 1.83 -1.18 18.16
N PRO A 198 2.46 -0.04 18.51
CA PRO A 198 2.88 0.94 17.51
C PRO A 198 3.73 0.29 16.42
N ASN A 199 3.44 0.67 15.18
CA ASN A 199 4.10 0.21 13.96
C ASN A 199 3.89 -1.28 13.63
N SER A 200 2.79 -1.89 14.11
CA SER A 200 2.38 -3.23 13.69
C SER A 200 1.90 -3.26 12.24
N VAL A 201 2.34 -4.28 11.49
CA VAL A 201 1.68 -4.76 10.27
C VAL A 201 0.68 -5.86 10.63
N VAL A 202 -0.59 -5.65 10.36
CA VAL A 202 -1.69 -6.59 10.68
C VAL A 202 -2.15 -7.34 9.43
N LEU A 203 -2.14 -8.67 9.49
CA LEU A 203 -2.69 -9.53 8.44
C LEU A 203 -4.21 -9.62 8.54
N PHE A 204 -4.90 -9.40 7.43
CA PHE A 204 -6.32 -9.69 7.24
C PHE A 204 -6.54 -10.22 5.82
N HIS A 205 -7.76 -10.65 5.54
CA HIS A 205 -8.22 -11.04 4.21
C HIS A 205 -9.51 -10.28 3.91
N ASP A 206 -9.58 -9.61 2.76
CA ASP A 206 -10.80 -8.91 2.34
C ASP A 206 -11.81 -9.83 1.65
N THR A 207 -11.60 -11.15 1.70
CA THR A 207 -12.47 -12.19 1.15
C THR A 207 -13.60 -12.61 2.10
N TYR A 208 -13.58 -12.16 3.37
CA TYR A 208 -14.62 -12.46 4.35
C TYR A 208 -15.41 -11.21 4.73
N SER A 209 -16.74 -11.30 4.68
CA SER A 209 -17.61 -10.20 5.14
C SER A 209 -17.41 -9.91 6.62
N SER A 210 -17.14 -10.95 7.42
CA SER A 210 -16.88 -10.87 8.86
C SER A 210 -15.63 -10.04 9.19
N THR A 211 -14.57 -10.15 8.38
CA THR A 211 -13.37 -9.32 8.48
C THR A 211 -13.71 -7.87 8.20
N VAL A 212 -14.46 -7.59 7.12
CA VAL A 212 -14.84 -6.22 6.75
C VAL A 212 -15.75 -5.59 7.82
N ASP A 213 -16.68 -6.36 8.39
CA ASP A 213 -17.52 -5.96 9.53
C ASP A 213 -16.67 -5.61 10.75
N LEU A 214 -15.71 -6.47 11.09
CA LEU A 214 -14.83 -6.24 12.23
C LEU A 214 -13.96 -5.01 12.02
N VAL A 215 -13.38 -4.80 10.84
CA VAL A 215 -12.57 -3.61 10.53
C VAL A 215 -13.39 -2.34 10.70
N TYR A 216 -14.63 -2.30 10.19
CA TYR A 216 -15.54 -1.17 10.39
C TYR A 216 -15.74 -0.83 11.87
N GLN A 217 -15.88 -1.85 12.72
CA GLN A 217 -16.06 -1.67 14.16
C GLN A 217 -14.76 -1.40 14.93
N PHE A 218 -13.60 -1.81 14.39
CA PHE A 218 -12.32 -1.74 15.10
C PHE A 218 -11.51 -0.48 14.79
N ILE A 219 -11.73 0.18 13.65
CA ILE A 219 -11.09 1.46 13.32
C ILE A 219 -11.30 2.53 14.42
N PRO A 220 -12.52 2.73 14.97
CA PRO A 220 -12.73 3.66 16.08
C PRO A 220 -11.89 3.34 17.32
N VAL A 221 -11.66 2.06 17.62
CA VAL A 221 -10.78 1.62 18.72
C VAL A 221 -9.35 2.07 18.46
N LEU A 222 -8.82 1.82 17.25
CA LEU A 222 -7.48 2.24 16.86
C LEU A 222 -7.32 3.77 16.97
N ARG A 223 -8.29 4.53 16.44
CA ARG A 223 -8.27 6.00 16.49
C ARG A 223 -8.31 6.52 17.92
N ALA A 224 -9.15 5.95 18.79
CA ALA A 224 -9.21 6.32 20.21
C ALA A 224 -7.88 6.05 20.95
N ASN A 225 -7.10 5.08 20.49
CA ASN A 225 -5.76 4.78 21.02
C ASN A 225 -4.63 5.62 20.38
N GLY A 226 -4.98 6.56 19.50
CA GLY A 226 -4.07 7.50 18.84
C GLY A 226 -3.36 6.94 17.61
N TYR A 227 -3.88 5.87 17.01
CA TYR A 227 -3.28 5.29 15.81
C TYR A 227 -3.67 6.01 14.52
N HIS A 228 -2.68 6.17 13.65
CA HIS A 228 -2.84 6.57 12.26
C HIS A 228 -2.74 5.32 11.37
N LEU A 229 -3.78 5.10 10.58
CA LEU A 229 -3.86 3.97 9.65
C LEU A 229 -3.19 4.36 8.34
N VAL A 230 -2.05 3.74 8.07
CA VAL A 230 -1.14 4.06 6.98
C VAL A 230 -0.89 2.84 6.10
N THR A 231 -0.33 3.02 4.91
CA THR A 231 0.17 1.89 4.12
C THR A 231 1.48 1.34 4.71
N VAL A 232 1.86 0.13 4.32
CA VAL A 232 3.14 -0.50 4.68
C VAL A 232 4.31 0.40 4.28
N THR A 233 4.35 0.91 3.05
CA THR A 233 5.44 1.80 2.62
C THR A 233 5.46 3.13 3.38
N GLN A 234 4.30 3.71 3.72
CA GLN A 234 4.26 4.91 4.57
C GLN A 234 4.84 4.63 5.97
N MET A 235 4.59 3.46 6.53
CA MET A 235 5.03 3.10 7.88
C MET A 235 6.50 2.67 7.96
N LEU A 236 6.95 1.84 7.02
CA LEU A 236 8.28 1.21 7.04
C LEU A 236 9.30 1.90 6.13
N GLY A 237 8.85 2.86 5.32
CA GLY A 237 9.61 3.41 4.20
C GLY A 237 9.71 2.42 3.02
N THR A 238 10.33 2.88 1.95
CA THR A 238 10.64 2.01 0.80
C THR A 238 11.56 0.87 1.23
N ARG A 239 11.14 -0.36 0.95
CA ARG A 239 11.91 -1.57 1.25
C ARG A 239 12.81 -1.93 0.08
N ALA A 240 14.04 -2.34 0.38
CA ALA A 240 14.97 -2.80 -0.64
C ALA A 240 14.50 -4.14 -1.23
N PRO A 241 14.58 -4.35 -2.55
CA PRO A 241 14.27 -5.64 -3.17
C PRO A 241 15.06 -6.80 -2.56
N GLY A 242 14.43 -7.97 -2.46
CA GLY A 242 15.06 -9.18 -1.89
C GLY A 242 15.25 -9.11 -0.38
N THR A 243 14.60 -8.16 0.30
CA THR A 243 14.49 -8.15 1.76
C THR A 243 13.14 -8.68 2.19
N SER A 244 13.07 -9.23 3.41
CA SER A 244 11.83 -9.60 4.07
C SER A 244 11.62 -8.74 5.31
N TYR A 245 10.36 -8.47 5.64
CA TYR A 245 9.93 -7.82 6.87
C TYR A 245 8.89 -8.68 7.60
N GLY A 246 8.88 -8.59 8.92
CA GLY A 246 7.87 -9.23 9.77
C GLY A 246 8.20 -10.69 10.09
N SER A 247 7.29 -11.31 10.82
CA SER A 247 7.30 -12.74 11.15
C SER A 247 6.05 -13.41 10.57
N ARG A 248 5.94 -14.72 10.81
CA ARG A 248 4.73 -15.50 10.53
C ARG A 248 3.97 -15.87 11.79
N ASP A 249 4.37 -15.31 12.93
CA ASP A 249 3.90 -15.67 14.26
C ASP A 249 3.60 -14.44 15.10
N ASN A 250 2.54 -14.52 15.92
CA ASN A 250 2.32 -13.55 16.98
C ASN A 250 3.40 -13.68 18.06
N GLY A 251 3.85 -12.54 18.57
CA GLY A 251 4.66 -12.48 19.78
C GLY A 251 3.83 -12.72 21.06
N PRO A 252 4.47 -12.60 22.23
CA PRO A 252 3.75 -12.52 23.50
C PRO A 252 2.73 -11.35 23.48
N PRO A 253 1.54 -11.52 24.08
CA PRO A 253 0.56 -10.45 24.18
C PRO A 253 1.13 -9.18 24.82
N VAL A 254 0.88 -8.04 24.19
CA VAL A 254 1.32 -6.71 24.64
C VAL A 254 0.21 -5.96 25.38
N ASN A 255 -1.06 -6.25 25.07
CA ASN A 255 -2.25 -5.63 25.71
C ASN A 255 -2.18 -4.09 25.76
N ALA A 256 -1.69 -3.46 24.69
CA ALA A 256 -1.43 -2.02 24.66
C ALA A 256 -2.68 -1.17 24.32
N LEU A 257 -3.74 -1.80 23.81
CA LEU A 257 -4.98 -1.13 23.44
C LEU A 257 -5.93 -1.04 24.63
N THR A 258 -6.58 0.12 24.77
CA THR A 258 -7.77 0.30 25.62
C THR A 258 -9.00 0.30 24.75
N ASP A 259 -10.01 -0.49 25.10
CA ASP A 259 -11.25 -0.53 24.31
C ASP A 259 -12.07 0.76 24.49
N ILE A 260 -12.96 1.04 23.54
CA ILE A 260 -13.96 2.10 23.64
C ILE A 260 -15.23 1.55 24.31
N PRO A 261 -16.06 2.42 24.91
CA PRO A 261 -17.38 2.03 25.41
C PRO A 261 -18.22 1.33 24.33
N ALA A 262 -18.99 0.31 24.73
CA ALA A 262 -19.74 -0.54 23.80
C ALA A 262 -20.79 0.23 22.97
N ASP A 263 -21.33 1.32 23.52
CA ASP A 263 -22.27 2.22 22.85
C ASP A 263 -21.60 3.13 21.80
N GLN A 264 -20.27 3.20 21.79
CA GLN A 264 -19.48 3.91 20.79
C GLN A 264 -19.00 3.00 19.65
N ILE A 265 -19.19 1.67 19.77
CA ILE A 265 -18.91 0.75 18.68
C ILE A 265 -20.03 0.87 17.65
N PRO A 266 -19.73 1.21 16.38
CA PRO A 266 -20.77 1.43 15.39
C PRO A 266 -21.52 0.13 15.09
N SER A 267 -22.85 0.22 14.99
CA SER A 267 -23.68 -0.87 14.52
C SER A 267 -23.34 -1.19 13.06
N LEU A 268 -23.31 -2.47 12.71
CA LEU A 268 -23.06 -2.88 11.32
C LEU A 268 -24.12 -2.28 10.39
N PRO A 269 -23.72 -1.63 9.28
CA PRO A 269 -24.66 -1.16 8.30
C PRO A 269 -25.38 -2.34 7.66
N ASN A 270 -26.65 -2.16 7.30
CA ASN A 270 -27.39 -3.16 6.53
C ASN A 270 -26.87 -3.16 5.08
N THR A 271 -25.82 -3.91 4.80
CA THR A 271 -25.24 -4.06 3.46
C THR A 271 -25.66 -5.40 2.85
N PRO A 272 -26.29 -5.40 1.66
CA PRO A 272 -26.59 -6.64 0.95
C PRO A 272 -25.33 -7.47 0.72
N SER A 273 -25.46 -8.80 0.76
CA SER A 273 -24.39 -9.69 0.33
C SER A 273 -24.08 -9.41 -1.15
N PRO A 274 -22.81 -9.21 -1.51
CA PRO A 274 -22.43 -9.04 -2.90
C PRO A 274 -22.62 -10.35 -3.67
N ALA A 275 -22.60 -10.27 -5.01
CA ALA A 275 -22.66 -11.46 -5.84
C ALA A 275 -21.46 -12.40 -5.58
N PRO A 276 -21.64 -13.73 -5.65
CA PRO A 276 -20.52 -14.67 -5.54
C PRO A 276 -19.49 -14.41 -6.64
N MET A 277 -18.20 -14.50 -6.31
CA MET A 277 -17.15 -14.49 -7.34
C MET A 277 -17.06 -15.84 -8.06
N PRO A 278 -16.49 -15.86 -9.27
CA PRO A 278 -16.03 -17.10 -9.88
C PRO A 278 -15.06 -17.82 -8.93
N ASN A 279 -15.22 -19.14 -8.82
CA ASN A 279 -14.23 -19.97 -8.14
C ASN A 279 -12.98 -20.05 -9.04
N PHE A 280 -11.88 -19.47 -8.58
CA PHE A 280 -10.58 -19.61 -9.23
C PHE A 280 -9.86 -20.80 -8.60
N PRO A 281 -9.42 -21.80 -9.40
CA PRO A 281 -8.53 -22.82 -8.88
C PRO A 281 -7.31 -22.09 -8.30
N ILE A 282 -6.89 -22.50 -7.10
CA ILE A 282 -5.77 -21.89 -6.39
C ILE A 282 -4.57 -21.94 -7.33
N THR A 283 -4.17 -23.14 -7.74
CA THR A 283 -3.04 -23.38 -8.63
C THR A 283 -3.34 -24.55 -9.56
N ASP A 284 -2.78 -24.50 -10.77
CA ASP A 284 -2.74 -25.65 -11.68
C ASP A 284 -1.51 -26.55 -11.45
N ILE A 285 -0.64 -26.17 -10.51
CA ILE A 285 0.57 -26.91 -10.13
C ILE A 285 0.20 -28.06 -9.18
N PRO A 286 0.50 -29.32 -9.54
CA PRO A 286 0.22 -30.48 -8.68
C PRO A 286 0.86 -30.35 -7.29
N ASP A 287 0.09 -30.67 -6.24
CA ASP A 287 0.52 -30.69 -4.83
C ASP A 287 1.10 -29.37 -4.28
N ALA A 288 0.89 -28.24 -4.97
CA ALA A 288 1.42 -26.93 -4.61
C ALA A 288 0.54 -26.11 -3.64
N ASN A 289 -0.39 -26.77 -2.95
CA ASN A 289 -1.31 -26.12 -2.02
C ASN A 289 -0.55 -25.50 -0.82
N SER A 290 -0.84 -24.24 -0.48
CA SER A 290 -0.25 -23.52 0.65
C SER A 290 -0.69 -24.00 2.03
N GLY A 291 -1.66 -24.92 2.10
CA GLY A 291 -2.08 -25.58 3.34
C GLY A 291 -3.05 -24.78 4.20
N GLY A 292 -3.56 -23.64 3.72
CA GLY A 292 -4.62 -22.86 4.38
C GLY A 292 -6.00 -23.50 4.20
N PRO A 293 -6.99 -23.22 5.06
CA PRO A 293 -8.33 -23.82 4.93
C PRO A 293 -9.14 -23.29 3.75
N ASN A 294 -8.86 -22.07 3.26
CA ASN A 294 -9.69 -21.38 2.24
C ASN A 294 -8.99 -21.26 0.89
N ASN A 295 -8.65 -22.45 0.45
CA ASN A 295 -8.09 -22.86 -0.81
C ASN A 295 -9.06 -22.66 -1.99
N GLY A 296 -9.39 -21.42 -2.33
CA GLY A 296 -10.22 -21.06 -3.49
C GLY A 296 -11.72 -20.97 -3.23
N ALA A 297 -12.13 -20.45 -2.06
CA ALA A 297 -13.51 -20.07 -1.78
C ALA A 297 -13.74 -18.57 -1.97
#